data_AF-A0A9P7RPN6-F1
#
_entry.id   AF-A0A9P7RPN6-F1
#
_cell.length_a   1.000
_cell.length_b   1.000
_cell.length_c   1.000
_cell.angle_alpha   90.00
_cell.angle_beta   90.00
_cell.angle_gamma   90.00
#
_symmetry.space_group_name_H-M   'P 1'
#
loop_
_entity.id
_entity.type
_entity.pdbx_description
1 polymer ?
#
loop_
_entity_poly.entity_id
_entity_poly.type
_entity_poly.pdbx_seq_one_letter_code
_entity_poly.pdbx_strand_id
1 'polypeptide(L)'
;MLIDHLGFAPGDVEMCYFDIDPPKGQGAKKCTQGQLAPTATRFKSKFRSLLSSALTGDVRFLYVDVHGGTYPDEEGSGEQDEKDEAWRFAEDENGTRQELVMDDWVGSTIRANLKSGVNLTILTSSCMGGGMLDTHTATPGVLLAGCHETQFNVKALKTRDDGVVDPWVNAITAVVRSSASNNRGIPTYTNLFNQAKKKIVNQLKDGSQWAGRRYKGPSPDETKPIPWDPEQDTSNQDPQLIFYNGFVDPDRERFLVPFLPPNAGIAKGEATRYPHDEVAHDEL
;
A
#
# COMPACT_ATOMS: atom_id res chain seq x y z
N MET A 1 -4.17 -10.25 11.16
CA MET A 1 -4.98 -10.30 9.91
C MET A 1 -4.63 -11.51 9.06
N LEU A 2 -3.42 -11.58 8.48
CA LEU A 2 -3.02 -12.67 7.57
C LEU A 2 -3.16 -14.05 8.25
N ILE A 3 -2.55 -14.19 9.44
CA ILE A 3 -2.57 -15.44 10.20
C ILE A 3 -3.98 -15.71 10.75
N ASP A 4 -4.55 -14.77 11.49
CA ASP A 4 -5.78 -15.01 12.27
C ASP A 4 -7.06 -15.10 11.44
N HIS A 5 -7.08 -14.54 10.24
CA HIS A 5 -8.32 -14.37 9.46
C HIS A 5 -8.21 -14.84 8.00
N LEU A 6 -7.00 -14.99 7.46
CA LEU A 6 -6.78 -15.39 6.07
C LEU A 6 -6.04 -16.71 5.95
N GLY A 7 -5.67 -17.34 7.07
CA GLY A 7 -5.11 -18.70 7.09
C GLY A 7 -3.66 -18.80 6.65
N PHE A 8 -2.90 -17.69 6.63
CA PHE A 8 -1.46 -17.75 6.39
C PHE A 8 -0.78 -18.47 7.55
N ALA A 9 0.15 -19.38 7.25
CA ALA A 9 0.95 -19.99 8.30
C ALA A 9 1.88 -18.92 8.93
N PRO A 10 2.09 -18.92 10.25
CA PRO A 10 3.01 -17.97 10.88
C PRO A 10 4.43 -18.00 10.29
N GLY A 11 4.89 -19.17 9.84
CA GLY A 11 6.21 -19.33 9.22
C GLY A 11 6.33 -18.71 7.81
N ASP A 12 5.20 -18.41 7.15
CA ASP A 12 5.15 -17.79 5.83
C ASP A 12 5.01 -16.26 5.92
N VAL A 13 4.98 -15.71 7.13
CA VAL A 13 4.85 -14.27 7.37
C VAL A 13 6.14 -13.75 8.01
N GLU A 14 6.83 -12.91 7.26
CA GLU A 14 8.02 -12.23 7.74
C GLU A 14 7.73 -10.75 8.02
N MET A 15 8.29 -10.22 9.11
CA MET A 15 8.14 -8.82 9.49
C MET A 15 9.51 -8.20 9.73
N CYS A 16 9.74 -7.04 9.13
CA CYS A 16 10.91 -6.20 9.39
C CYS A 16 10.44 -4.83 9.85
N TYR A 17 10.75 -4.44 11.09
CA TYR A 17 10.33 -3.17 11.66
C TYR A 17 11.16 -2.81 12.90
N PHE A 18 11.26 -1.51 13.19
CA PHE A 18 11.80 -1.02 14.46
C PHE A 18 10.66 -0.94 15.49
N ASP A 19 10.78 -1.62 16.62
CA ASP A 19 9.84 -1.50 17.74
C ASP A 19 10.19 -0.33 18.68
N ILE A 20 11.41 0.21 18.54
CA ILE A 20 11.83 1.45 19.18
C ILE A 20 12.20 2.45 18.09
N ASP A 21 11.42 3.54 18.02
CA ASP A 21 11.65 4.68 17.14
C ASP A 21 11.71 5.99 17.96
N PRO A 22 12.91 6.42 18.39
CA PRO A 22 13.03 7.64 19.16
C PRO A 22 12.72 8.88 18.29
N PRO A 23 12.35 10.02 18.91
CA PRO A 23 12.16 11.26 18.16
C PRO A 23 13.40 11.61 17.32
N LYS A 24 13.17 12.29 16.20
CA LYS A 24 14.25 12.67 15.27
C LYS A 24 15.41 13.34 16.01
N GLY A 25 16.61 12.80 15.86
CA GLY A 25 17.83 13.29 16.50
C GLY A 25 18.08 12.82 17.94
N GLN A 26 17.22 11.97 18.50
CA GLN A 26 17.33 11.50 19.90
C GLN A 26 17.86 10.06 20.06
N GLY A 27 18.46 9.49 19.02
CA GLY A 27 19.14 8.19 19.08
C GLY A 27 18.85 7.29 17.88
N ALA A 28 19.42 6.09 17.92
CA ALA A 28 19.20 5.04 16.93
C ALA A 28 17.88 4.30 17.18
N LYS A 29 17.24 3.87 16.08
CA LYS A 29 16.13 2.93 16.12
C LYS A 29 16.62 1.54 16.54
N LYS A 30 15.74 0.70 17.07
CA LYS A 30 16.13 -0.64 17.55
C LYS A 30 15.10 -1.72 17.22
N CYS A 31 15.61 -2.94 17.11
CA CYS A 31 14.83 -4.18 17.05
C CYS A 31 15.07 -4.98 18.34
N THR A 32 14.10 -5.05 19.25
CA THR A 32 14.25 -5.71 20.56
C THR A 32 13.52 -7.05 20.68
N GLN A 33 12.67 -7.40 19.71
CA GLN A 33 11.85 -8.62 19.73
C GLN A 33 12.39 -9.73 18.80
N GLY A 34 13.63 -9.60 18.34
CA GLY A 34 14.28 -10.57 17.43
C GLY A 34 13.88 -10.42 15.96
N GLN A 35 13.06 -9.42 15.62
CA GLN A 35 12.79 -9.04 14.24
C GLN A 35 14.00 -8.32 13.61
N LEU A 36 14.00 -8.22 12.29
CA LEU A 36 15.06 -7.56 11.53
C LEU A 36 14.71 -6.09 11.26
N ALA A 37 15.72 -5.24 11.12
CA ALA A 37 15.51 -3.85 10.70
C ALA A 37 14.94 -3.78 9.28
N PRO A 38 14.06 -2.82 8.96
CA PRO A 38 13.56 -2.61 7.60
C PRO A 38 14.57 -1.83 6.74
N THR A 39 15.72 -2.43 6.40
CA THR A 39 16.70 -1.79 5.52
C THR A 39 16.32 -1.94 4.05
N ALA A 40 16.70 -0.98 3.20
CA ALA A 40 16.43 -1.04 1.77
C ALA A 40 17.07 -2.30 1.14
N THR A 41 18.33 -2.60 1.47
CA THR A 41 18.99 -3.83 1.03
C THR A 41 18.20 -5.09 1.39
N ARG A 42 17.68 -5.16 2.62
CA ARG A 42 16.89 -6.31 3.09
C ARG A 42 15.53 -6.37 2.40
N PHE A 43 14.85 -5.24 2.25
CA PHE A 43 13.61 -5.15 1.49
C PHE A 43 13.81 -5.64 0.06
N LYS A 44 14.81 -5.09 -0.65
CA LYS A 44 15.11 -5.45 -2.04
C LYS A 44 15.37 -6.95 -2.20
N SER A 45 16.14 -7.54 -1.27
CA SER A 45 16.43 -8.98 -1.26
C SER A 45 15.18 -9.83 -0.98
N LYS A 46 14.42 -9.52 0.07
CA LYS A 46 13.23 -10.27 0.46
C LYS A 46 12.11 -10.14 -0.56
N PHE A 47 11.91 -8.96 -1.14
CA PHE A 47 10.91 -8.73 -2.18
C PHE A 47 11.21 -9.53 -3.45
N ARG A 48 12.47 -9.55 -3.91
CA ARG A 48 12.89 -10.43 -5.01
C ARG A 48 12.62 -11.90 -4.71
N SER A 49 12.93 -12.36 -3.48
CA SER A 49 12.65 -13.73 -3.05
C SER A 49 11.14 -14.05 -3.03
N LEU A 50 10.33 -13.14 -2.50
CA LEU A 50 8.88 -13.24 -2.43
C LEU A 50 8.27 -13.49 -3.83
N LEU A 51 8.78 -12.76 -4.83
CA LEU A 51 8.30 -12.85 -6.22
C LEU A 51 8.85 -14.09 -6.95
N SER A 52 10.17 -14.27 -6.95
CA SER A 52 10.85 -15.33 -7.73
C SER A 52 10.54 -16.75 -7.26
N SER A 53 10.26 -16.92 -5.96
CA SER A 53 9.86 -18.21 -5.38
C SER A 53 8.42 -18.60 -5.70
N ALA A 54 7.58 -17.68 -6.18
CA ALA A 54 6.17 -17.94 -6.43
C ALA A 54 5.93 -18.91 -7.58
N LEU A 55 4.92 -19.75 -7.45
CA LEU A 55 4.38 -20.61 -8.49
C LEU A 55 3.00 -20.10 -8.92
N THR A 56 2.59 -20.42 -10.15
CA THR A 56 1.23 -20.11 -10.62
C THR A 56 0.19 -20.66 -9.64
N GLY A 57 -0.77 -19.81 -9.24
CA GLY A 57 -1.75 -20.12 -8.21
C GLY A 57 -1.35 -19.70 -6.80
N ASP A 58 -0.10 -19.30 -6.57
CA ASP A 58 0.34 -18.76 -5.29
C ASP A 58 -0.28 -17.38 -5.01
N VAL A 59 -0.41 -17.08 -3.72
CA VAL A 59 -0.72 -15.74 -3.21
C VAL A 59 0.54 -15.15 -2.59
N ARG A 60 0.81 -13.89 -2.90
CA ARG A 60 1.91 -13.09 -2.34
C ARG A 60 1.36 -11.77 -1.83
N PHE A 61 1.77 -11.42 -0.63
CA PHE A 61 1.32 -10.18 0.02
C PHE A 61 2.52 -9.41 0.52
N LEU A 62 2.51 -8.11 0.24
CA LEU A 62 3.46 -7.14 0.79
C LEU A 62 2.67 -6.07 1.54
N TYR A 63 3.04 -5.81 2.80
CA TYR A 63 2.61 -4.63 3.53
C TYR A 63 3.78 -3.67 3.71
N VAL A 64 3.59 -2.39 3.41
CA VAL A 64 4.59 -1.35 3.60
C VAL A 64 3.98 -0.16 4.37
N ASP A 65 4.68 0.25 5.42
CA ASP A 65 4.38 1.47 6.18
C ASP A 65 5.68 2.22 6.47
N VAL A 66 6.14 2.96 5.48
CA VAL A 66 7.33 3.82 5.58
C VAL A 66 6.99 5.22 5.10
N HIS A 67 7.88 6.18 5.31
CA HIS A 67 7.71 7.47 4.65
C HIS A 67 7.92 7.30 3.15
N GLY A 68 7.00 7.79 2.33
CA GLY A 68 7.26 7.99 0.91
C GLY A 68 7.51 9.45 0.57
N GLY A 69 7.96 9.70 -0.66
CA GLY A 69 8.42 10.98 -1.17
C GLY A 69 8.46 10.97 -2.70
N THR A 70 8.34 12.13 -3.33
CA THR A 70 8.55 12.34 -4.76
C THR A 70 9.94 12.93 -4.95
N TYR A 71 10.63 12.51 -5.99
CA TYR A 71 12.00 12.89 -6.29
C TYR A 71 12.11 13.22 -7.78
N PRO A 72 13.07 14.05 -8.21
CA PRO A 72 13.29 14.26 -9.64
C PRO A 72 13.51 12.91 -10.35
N ASP A 73 12.83 12.71 -11.48
CA ASP A 73 13.04 11.56 -12.36
C ASP A 73 14.43 11.69 -13.03
N GLU A 74 15.42 10.98 -12.49
CA GLU A 74 16.79 10.99 -13.02
C GLU A 74 16.99 10.00 -14.17
N GLU A 75 16.08 9.02 -14.33
CA GLU A 75 16.19 7.94 -15.32
C GLU A 75 15.36 8.19 -16.59
N GLY A 76 14.50 9.20 -16.59
CA GLY A 76 13.59 9.53 -17.68
C GLY A 76 12.54 8.45 -17.89
N SER A 77 12.00 7.92 -16.78
CA SER A 77 11.01 6.84 -16.72
C SER A 77 9.71 7.20 -17.47
N GLY A 78 9.48 8.50 -17.67
CA GLY A 78 8.43 9.04 -18.55
C GLY A 78 7.17 9.48 -17.82
N GLU A 79 7.27 9.68 -16.50
CA GLU A 79 6.22 10.32 -15.73
C GLU A 79 6.03 11.76 -16.21
N GLN A 80 4.78 12.19 -16.42
CA GLN A 80 4.49 13.48 -17.06
C GLN A 80 4.92 14.69 -16.22
N ASP A 81 5.06 14.51 -14.91
CA ASP A 81 5.48 15.55 -13.97
C ASP A 81 7.00 15.52 -13.66
N GLU A 82 7.75 14.66 -14.36
CA GLU A 82 9.20 14.46 -14.22
C GLU A 82 9.62 14.09 -12.78
N LYS A 83 8.76 13.35 -12.03
CA LYS A 83 9.05 12.97 -10.64
C LYS A 83 8.73 11.51 -10.30
N ASP A 84 9.73 10.74 -9.92
CA ASP A 84 9.53 9.39 -9.39
C ASP A 84 8.99 9.39 -7.93
N GLU A 85 8.17 8.40 -7.59
CA GLU A 85 7.82 8.06 -6.21
C GLU A 85 8.85 7.12 -5.57
N ALA A 86 9.13 7.30 -4.28
CA ALA A 86 10.01 6.40 -3.56
C ALA A 86 9.59 6.14 -2.12
N TRP A 87 9.90 4.95 -1.65
CA TRP A 87 9.82 4.56 -0.25
C TRP A 87 11.16 4.75 0.46
N ARG A 88 11.13 5.39 1.65
CA ARG A 88 12.31 5.64 2.49
C ARG A 88 12.49 4.52 3.50
N PHE A 89 13.37 3.57 3.19
CA PHE A 89 13.79 2.52 4.12
C PHE A 89 15.02 2.96 4.91
N ALA A 90 15.41 2.18 5.92
CA ALA A 90 16.67 2.38 6.60
C ALA A 90 17.85 2.03 5.69
N GLU A 91 18.94 2.79 5.76
CA GLU A 91 20.19 2.39 5.09
C GLU A 91 20.86 1.24 5.87
N ASP A 92 20.75 1.25 7.20
CA ASP A 92 21.42 0.31 8.09
C ASP A 92 20.55 -0.10 9.30
N GLU A 93 21.08 -0.99 10.14
CA GLU A 93 20.37 -1.52 11.33
C GLU A 93 20.03 -0.45 12.38
N ASN A 94 20.63 0.75 12.31
CA ASN A 94 20.38 1.82 13.28
C ASN A 94 19.25 2.75 12.83
N GLY A 95 18.85 2.71 11.56
CA GLY A 95 17.73 3.48 11.02
C GLY A 95 17.86 5.00 11.12
N THR A 96 19.07 5.51 11.37
CA THR A 96 19.36 6.96 11.45
C THR A 96 19.58 7.57 10.08
N ARG A 97 20.01 6.75 9.11
CA ARG A 97 20.14 7.10 7.70
C ARG A 97 19.08 6.37 6.88
N GLN A 98 18.72 6.97 5.75
CA GLN A 98 17.65 6.49 4.88
C GLN A 98 18.21 6.15 3.50
N GLU A 99 17.71 5.06 2.92
CA GLU A 99 17.94 4.69 1.52
C GLU A 99 16.59 4.64 0.80
N LEU A 100 16.56 5.18 -0.41
CA LEU A 100 15.36 5.21 -1.24
C LEU A 100 15.20 3.89 -2.01
N VAL A 101 13.95 3.49 -2.16
CA VAL A 101 13.54 2.46 -3.10
C VAL A 101 12.51 3.08 -4.02
N MET A 102 12.94 3.39 -5.24
CA MET A 102 12.09 3.98 -6.27
C MET A 102 11.03 2.98 -6.75
N ASP A 103 9.88 3.49 -7.13
CA ASP A 103 8.82 2.79 -7.86
C ASP A 103 9.33 2.03 -9.09
N ASP A 104 10.20 2.63 -9.89
CA ASP A 104 10.79 2.02 -11.09
C ASP A 104 11.51 0.72 -10.76
N TRP A 105 12.25 0.71 -9.65
CA TRP A 105 12.90 -0.51 -9.16
C TRP A 105 11.87 -1.55 -8.73
N VAL A 106 10.78 -1.14 -8.08
CA VAL A 106 9.71 -2.04 -7.63
C VAL A 106 8.97 -2.63 -8.84
N GLY A 107 8.50 -1.79 -9.75
CA GLY A 107 7.80 -2.18 -10.97
C GLY A 107 8.66 -3.10 -11.85
N SER A 108 9.90 -2.71 -12.15
CA SER A 108 10.81 -3.54 -12.94
C SER A 108 11.12 -4.88 -12.27
N THR A 109 11.29 -4.90 -10.94
CA THR A 109 11.51 -6.12 -10.18
C THR A 109 10.30 -7.05 -10.24
N ILE A 110 9.08 -6.51 -10.16
CA ILE A 110 7.84 -7.27 -10.33
C ILE A 110 7.78 -7.87 -11.75
N ARG A 111 7.94 -7.04 -12.79
CA ARG A 111 7.88 -7.47 -14.19
C ARG A 111 8.91 -8.56 -14.51
N ALA A 112 10.11 -8.47 -13.93
CA ALA A 112 11.17 -9.43 -14.15
C ALA A 112 10.99 -10.78 -13.42
N ASN A 113 10.24 -10.83 -12.32
CA ASN A 113 10.26 -11.98 -11.41
C ASN A 113 8.88 -12.61 -11.13
N LEU A 114 7.77 -11.87 -11.29
CA LEU A 114 6.45 -12.39 -10.96
C LEU A 114 5.93 -13.30 -12.08
N LYS A 115 5.59 -14.54 -11.71
CA LYS A 115 5.00 -15.50 -12.66
C LYS A 115 3.52 -15.18 -12.92
N SER A 116 3.06 -15.46 -14.13
CA SER A 116 1.63 -15.34 -14.47
C SER A 116 0.77 -16.24 -13.57
N GLY A 117 -0.40 -15.71 -13.20
CA GLY A 117 -1.34 -16.38 -12.31
C GLY A 117 -0.96 -16.39 -10.83
N VAL A 118 0.08 -15.66 -10.43
CA VAL A 118 0.35 -15.37 -9.01
C VAL A 118 -0.48 -14.16 -8.60
N ASN A 119 -1.23 -14.26 -7.51
CA ASN A 119 -1.91 -13.10 -6.93
C ASN A 119 -0.92 -12.31 -6.05
N LEU A 120 -0.28 -11.29 -6.62
CA LEU A 120 0.52 -10.31 -5.87
C LEU A 120 -0.38 -9.14 -5.43
N THR A 121 -0.47 -8.93 -4.13
CA THR A 121 -1.12 -7.75 -3.54
C THR A 121 -0.15 -6.98 -2.66
N ILE A 122 -0.08 -5.67 -2.89
CA ILE A 122 0.64 -4.70 -2.08
C ILE A 122 -0.40 -3.86 -1.33
N LEU A 123 -0.32 -3.83 0.00
CA LEU A 123 -1.06 -2.90 0.84
C LEU A 123 -0.08 -1.89 1.39
N THR A 124 -0.33 -0.60 1.20
CA THR A 124 0.56 0.44 1.71
C THR A 124 -0.20 1.50 2.48
N SER A 125 0.41 1.92 3.59
CA SER A 125 0.06 3.14 4.29
C SER A 125 1.21 4.16 4.25
N SER A 126 2.18 3.97 3.36
CA SER A 126 3.16 5.00 3.08
C SER A 126 2.48 6.26 2.53
N CYS A 127 3.07 7.43 2.79
CA CYS A 127 2.68 8.66 2.11
C CYS A 127 3.15 8.52 0.66
N MET A 128 2.25 8.64 -0.32
CA MET A 128 2.52 8.33 -1.73
C MET A 128 2.83 6.85 -1.96
N GLY A 129 1.93 6.23 -2.69
CA GLY A 129 2.03 4.82 -2.99
C GLY A 129 1.45 4.46 -4.34
N GLY A 130 0.87 5.41 -5.08
CA GLY A 130 0.15 5.17 -6.31
C GLY A 130 1.07 4.77 -7.46
N GLY A 131 2.22 5.45 -7.55
CA GLY A 131 3.28 5.19 -8.51
C GLY A 131 4.04 3.88 -8.26
N MET A 132 3.90 3.23 -7.10
CA MET A 132 4.72 2.06 -6.75
C MET A 132 4.49 0.80 -7.60
N LEU A 133 3.40 0.73 -8.36
CA LEU A 133 3.20 -0.28 -9.39
C LEU A 133 3.65 0.17 -10.79
N ASP A 134 4.21 1.38 -10.93
CA ASP A 134 4.59 2.01 -12.20
C ASP A 134 3.39 1.93 -13.17
N THR A 135 2.47 2.88 -13.00
CA THR A 135 1.22 2.91 -13.77
C THR A 135 1.43 3.21 -15.26
N HIS A 136 2.64 3.60 -15.65
CA HIS A 136 3.02 3.87 -17.03
C HIS A 136 3.38 2.58 -17.79
N THR A 137 3.62 1.48 -17.06
CA THR A 137 3.91 0.20 -17.65
C THR A 137 2.94 -0.89 -17.21
N ALA A 138 2.96 -2.00 -17.96
CA ALA A 138 2.11 -3.16 -17.71
C ALA A 138 2.60 -4.01 -16.52
N THR A 139 2.70 -3.42 -15.33
CA THR A 139 3.20 -4.12 -14.14
C THR A 139 2.12 -5.01 -13.53
N PRO A 140 2.35 -6.32 -13.41
CA PRO A 140 1.37 -7.23 -12.82
C PRO A 140 1.31 -7.09 -11.29
N GLY A 141 0.14 -6.75 -10.75
CA GLY A 141 -0.09 -6.68 -9.31
C GLY A 141 -1.38 -5.97 -8.97
N VAL A 142 -1.75 -6.00 -7.68
CA VAL A 142 -2.78 -5.16 -7.09
C VAL A 142 -2.15 -4.32 -5.99
N LEU A 143 -2.44 -3.03 -5.95
CA LEU A 143 -1.98 -2.08 -4.97
C LEU A 143 -3.18 -1.41 -4.28
N LEU A 144 -3.19 -1.47 -2.96
CA LEU A 144 -4.15 -0.81 -2.09
C LEU A 144 -3.41 0.28 -1.31
N ALA A 145 -3.48 1.52 -1.76
CA ALA A 145 -2.82 2.66 -1.13
C ALA A 145 -3.76 3.42 -0.19
N GLY A 146 -3.23 3.91 0.93
CA GLY A 146 -4.01 4.61 1.95
C GLY A 146 -4.37 6.07 1.62
N CYS A 147 -3.71 6.67 0.64
CA CYS A 147 -4.04 7.98 0.09
C CYS A 147 -3.53 8.12 -1.34
N HIS A 148 -4.06 9.11 -2.06
CA HIS A 148 -3.56 9.56 -3.36
C HIS A 148 -2.12 10.08 -3.23
N GLU A 149 -1.34 10.03 -4.31
CA GLU A 149 0.05 10.49 -4.36
C GLU A 149 0.20 12.00 -4.05
N THR A 150 -0.74 12.83 -4.45
CA THR A 150 -0.77 14.25 -4.06
C THR A 150 -1.08 14.51 -2.58
N GLN A 151 -1.34 13.46 -1.79
CA GLN A 151 -1.79 13.53 -0.41
C GLN A 151 -0.79 12.90 0.58
N PHE A 152 -0.89 13.34 1.83
CA PHE A 152 -0.10 12.80 2.93
C PHE A 152 -0.94 11.87 3.81
N ASN A 153 -0.37 10.70 4.16
CA ASN A 153 -1.08 9.76 5.03
C ASN A 153 -1.06 10.23 6.50
N VAL A 154 -2.25 10.44 7.08
CA VAL A 154 -2.39 10.88 8.47
C VAL A 154 -2.90 9.74 9.36
N LYS A 155 -2.02 9.25 10.24
CA LYS A 155 -2.45 8.37 11.34
C LYS A 155 -3.35 9.18 12.27
N ALA A 156 -4.63 8.85 12.34
CA ALA A 156 -5.63 9.69 13.02
C ALA A 156 -6.70 8.91 13.79
N LEU A 157 -6.75 7.57 13.69
CA LEU A 157 -7.74 6.76 14.39
C LEU A 157 -7.22 6.32 15.77
N LYS A 158 -7.91 6.65 16.85
CA LYS A 158 -7.62 6.20 18.22
C LYS A 158 -8.12 4.77 18.44
N THR A 159 -7.22 3.87 18.81
CA THR A 159 -7.54 2.54 19.34
C THR A 159 -7.27 2.49 20.84
N ARG A 160 -7.82 1.48 21.51
CA ARG A 160 -7.62 1.29 22.96
C ARG A 160 -6.21 0.80 23.30
N ASP A 161 -5.62 0.01 22.41
CA ASP A 161 -4.41 -0.77 22.69
C ASP A 161 -3.15 -0.17 22.00
N ASP A 162 -3.30 0.50 20.85
CA ASP A 162 -2.17 0.93 20.00
C ASP A 162 -2.05 2.45 19.85
N GLY A 163 -2.80 3.23 20.64
CA GLY A 163 -2.80 4.69 20.54
C GLY A 163 -3.46 5.19 19.25
N VAL A 164 -2.70 5.86 18.38
CA VAL A 164 -3.21 6.38 17.09
C VAL A 164 -2.71 5.52 15.94
N VAL A 165 -3.64 4.95 15.17
CA VAL A 165 -3.35 4.05 14.06
C VAL A 165 -3.74 4.66 12.71
N ASP A 166 -3.29 3.98 11.67
CA ASP A 166 -3.68 4.21 10.28
C ASP A 166 -5.16 3.85 10.04
N PRO A 167 -5.99 4.79 9.55
CA PRO A 167 -7.40 4.50 9.26
C PRO A 167 -7.60 3.46 8.16
N TRP A 168 -6.75 3.47 7.13
CA TRP A 168 -6.86 2.60 5.96
C TRP A 168 -6.59 1.14 6.31
N VAL A 169 -5.45 0.87 6.92
CA VAL A 169 -5.05 -0.49 7.32
C VAL A 169 -6.00 -1.05 8.38
N ASN A 170 -6.44 -0.19 9.32
CA ASN A 170 -7.44 -0.58 10.31
C ASN A 170 -8.77 -0.97 9.65
N ALA A 171 -9.25 -0.18 8.68
CA ALA A 171 -10.48 -0.44 7.97
C ALA A 171 -10.42 -1.74 7.15
N ILE A 172 -9.36 -1.95 6.37
CA ILE A 172 -9.11 -3.20 5.62
C ILE A 172 -9.12 -4.40 6.56
N THR A 173 -8.32 -4.34 7.63
CA THR A 173 -8.24 -5.42 8.63
C THR A 173 -9.61 -5.70 9.25
N ALA A 174 -10.38 -4.66 9.55
CA ALA A 174 -11.66 -4.80 10.19
C ALA A 174 -12.76 -5.32 9.24
N VAL A 175 -12.69 -5.06 7.93
CA VAL A 175 -13.57 -5.67 6.93
C VAL A 175 -13.24 -7.16 6.76
N VAL A 176 -11.96 -7.52 6.66
CA VAL A 176 -11.50 -8.91 6.58
C VAL A 176 -11.94 -9.69 7.82
N ARG A 177 -11.64 -9.18 9.02
CA ARG A 177 -12.06 -9.77 10.29
C ARG A 177 -13.57 -9.97 10.35
N SER A 178 -14.35 -8.96 9.98
CA SER A 178 -15.82 -9.05 9.97
C SER A 178 -16.32 -10.13 9.00
N SER A 179 -15.69 -10.26 7.84
CA SER A 179 -16.06 -11.28 6.85
C SER A 179 -15.76 -12.69 7.34
N ALA A 180 -14.58 -12.87 7.96
CA ALA A 180 -14.18 -14.13 8.59
C ALA A 180 -15.11 -14.51 9.76
N SER A 181 -15.39 -13.59 10.69
CA SER A 181 -16.25 -13.88 11.86
C SER A 181 -17.70 -14.17 11.50
N ASN A 182 -18.19 -13.70 10.35
CA ASN A 182 -19.57 -13.90 9.91
C ASN A 182 -19.72 -15.00 8.84
N ASN A 183 -18.67 -15.78 8.55
CA ASN A 183 -18.65 -16.81 7.51
C ASN A 183 -19.11 -16.31 6.11
N ARG A 184 -18.82 -15.04 5.77
CA ARG A 184 -19.28 -14.41 4.52
C ARG A 184 -18.34 -14.61 3.32
N GLY A 185 -17.31 -15.44 3.47
CA GLY A 185 -16.22 -15.57 2.50
C GLY A 185 -15.35 -14.32 2.43
N ILE A 186 -14.22 -14.40 1.72
CA ILE A 186 -13.34 -13.26 1.52
C ILE A 186 -13.90 -12.37 0.40
N PRO A 187 -14.03 -11.04 0.62
CA PRO A 187 -14.58 -10.13 -0.40
C PRO A 187 -13.68 -10.03 -1.64
N THR A 188 -14.28 -9.58 -2.74
CA THR A 188 -13.53 -9.13 -3.92
C THR A 188 -12.74 -7.87 -3.62
N TYR A 189 -11.71 -7.56 -4.41
CA TYR A 189 -10.88 -6.36 -4.19
C TYR A 189 -11.72 -5.09 -4.16
N THR A 190 -12.62 -4.90 -5.13
CA THR A 190 -13.53 -3.75 -5.19
C THR A 190 -14.44 -3.69 -3.96
N ASN A 191 -15.01 -4.82 -3.55
CA ASN A 191 -15.89 -4.87 -2.39
C ASN A 191 -15.15 -4.61 -1.08
N LEU A 192 -13.92 -5.10 -0.94
CA LEU A 192 -13.06 -4.83 0.21
C LEU A 192 -12.74 -3.33 0.29
N PHE A 193 -12.28 -2.76 -0.82
CA PHE A 193 -11.91 -1.35 -0.96
C PHE A 193 -13.08 -0.42 -0.58
N ASN A 194 -14.24 -0.62 -1.21
CA ASN A 194 -15.44 0.19 -0.96
C ASN A 194 -15.96 0.06 0.48
N GLN A 195 -15.91 -1.15 1.06
CA GLN A 195 -16.30 -1.35 2.46
C GLN A 195 -15.33 -0.68 3.43
N ALA A 196 -14.03 -0.72 3.15
CA ALA A 196 -13.02 -0.04 3.97
C ALA A 196 -13.22 1.47 3.95
N LYS A 197 -13.43 2.08 2.77
CA LYS A 197 -13.75 3.51 2.64
C LYS A 197 -15.01 3.91 3.41
N LYS A 198 -16.10 3.15 3.22
CA LYS A 198 -17.35 3.37 3.96
C LYS A 198 -17.14 3.31 5.48
N LYS A 199 -16.26 2.43 5.95
CA LYS A 199 -15.95 2.29 7.37
C LYS A 199 -15.24 3.54 7.91
N ILE A 200 -14.25 4.07 7.18
CA ILE A 200 -13.55 5.31 7.53
C ILE A 200 -14.55 6.48 7.62
N VAL A 201 -15.41 6.64 6.61
CA VAL A 201 -16.45 7.69 6.59
C VAL A 201 -17.41 7.59 7.78
N ASN A 202 -17.83 6.38 8.14
CA ASN A 202 -18.71 6.19 9.29
C ASN A 202 -18.00 6.50 10.61
N GLN A 203 -16.75 6.06 10.77
CA GLN A 203 -15.94 6.41 11.94
C GLN A 203 -15.79 7.93 12.08
N LEU A 204 -15.58 8.65 10.96
CA LEU A 204 -15.50 10.11 10.93
C LEU A 204 -16.77 10.79 11.46
N LYS A 205 -17.94 10.34 10.99
CA LYS A 205 -19.24 10.87 11.42
C LYS A 205 -19.49 10.70 12.92
N ASP A 206 -19.03 9.59 13.49
CA ASP A 206 -19.20 9.29 14.90
C ASP A 206 -18.26 10.09 15.82
N GLY A 207 -17.18 10.66 15.28
CA GLY A 207 -16.26 11.63 15.93
C GLY A 207 -15.44 11.13 17.14
N SER A 208 -15.92 10.11 17.85
CA SER A 208 -15.37 9.64 19.13
C SER A 208 -14.00 8.96 19.03
N GLN A 209 -13.61 8.53 17.82
CA GLN A 209 -12.40 7.73 17.59
C GLN A 209 -11.27 8.53 16.91
N TRP A 210 -11.37 9.85 16.72
CA TRP A 210 -10.34 10.59 15.97
C TRP A 210 -9.41 11.41 16.86
N ALA A 211 -8.10 11.37 16.56
CA ALA A 211 -7.04 12.12 17.25
C ALA A 211 -6.44 13.26 16.44
N GLY A 212 -6.49 13.15 15.11
CA GLY A 212 -5.68 13.98 14.22
C GLY A 212 -6.36 15.29 13.86
N ARG A 213 -5.79 16.43 14.26
CA ARG A 213 -6.15 17.75 13.69
C ARG A 213 -5.71 17.92 12.23
N ARG A 214 -4.77 17.06 11.79
CA ARG A 214 -4.17 17.05 10.46
C ARG A 214 -5.01 16.33 9.42
N TYR A 215 -5.94 15.46 9.85
CA TYR A 215 -6.78 14.69 8.94
C TYR A 215 -8.06 15.45 8.61
N LYS A 216 -8.29 15.73 7.32
CA LYS A 216 -9.47 16.46 6.85
C LYS A 216 -10.62 15.55 6.40
N GLY A 217 -10.41 14.23 6.40
CA GLY A 217 -11.35 13.27 5.82
C GLY A 217 -11.03 12.95 4.34
N PRO A 218 -11.93 12.25 3.63
CA PRO A 218 -11.83 12.11 2.18
C PRO A 218 -12.07 13.46 1.48
N SER A 219 -11.60 13.62 0.25
CA SER A 219 -11.95 14.76 -0.59
C SER A 219 -13.45 14.78 -0.90
N PRO A 220 -14.04 15.96 -1.17
CA PRO A 220 -15.45 16.06 -1.59
C PRO A 220 -15.76 15.28 -2.88
N ASP A 221 -14.78 15.22 -3.78
CA ASP A 221 -14.80 14.42 -5.02
C ASP A 221 -13.47 13.68 -5.08
N GLU A 222 -13.50 12.35 -4.99
CA GLU A 222 -12.29 11.54 -4.93
C GLU A 222 -11.61 11.41 -6.31
N THR A 223 -12.31 11.76 -7.40
CA THR A 223 -11.69 11.87 -8.74
C THR A 223 -10.93 13.18 -8.92
N LYS A 224 -11.03 14.08 -7.94
CA LYS A 224 -10.34 15.38 -7.87
C LYS A 224 -9.73 15.53 -6.48
N PRO A 225 -8.72 14.70 -6.15
CA PRO A 225 -8.11 14.68 -4.83
C PRO A 225 -7.58 16.07 -4.47
N ILE A 226 -7.91 16.55 -3.28
CA ILE A 226 -7.33 17.79 -2.74
C ILE A 226 -5.91 17.48 -2.28
N PRO A 227 -4.87 18.15 -2.82
CA PRO A 227 -3.49 17.94 -2.41
C PRO A 227 -3.26 18.29 -0.94
N TRP A 228 -2.16 17.77 -0.37
CA TRP A 228 -1.70 18.15 0.96
C TRP A 228 -1.49 19.66 1.08
N ASP A 229 -1.95 20.24 2.20
CA ASP A 229 -1.73 21.65 2.56
C ASP A 229 -0.49 21.77 3.47
N PRO A 230 0.65 22.28 2.94
CA PRO A 230 1.88 22.42 3.71
C PRO A 230 1.84 23.55 4.75
N GLU A 231 0.98 24.56 4.57
CA GLU A 231 0.86 25.67 5.52
C GLU A 231 0.12 25.22 6.78
N GLN A 232 -0.91 24.40 6.62
CA GLN A 232 -1.71 23.87 7.73
C GLN A 232 -1.22 22.52 8.26
N ASP A 233 -0.25 21.89 7.59
CA ASP A 233 0.18 20.50 7.81
C ASP A 233 -1.02 19.54 7.85
N THR A 234 -1.93 19.67 6.87
CA THR A 234 -3.17 18.88 6.83
C THR A 234 -3.39 18.23 5.48
N SER A 235 -4.04 17.07 5.48
CA SER A 235 -4.33 16.33 4.26
C SER A 235 -5.73 15.73 4.29
N ASN A 236 -6.37 15.75 3.12
CA ASN A 236 -7.40 14.77 2.78
C ASN A 236 -6.72 13.41 2.53
N GLN A 237 -7.49 12.32 2.63
CA GLN A 237 -6.99 11.00 2.28
C GLN A 237 -8.02 10.21 1.51
N ASP A 238 -7.71 9.99 0.24
CA ASP A 238 -8.50 9.23 -0.70
C ASP A 238 -7.75 7.94 -1.02
N PRO A 239 -8.13 6.80 -0.41
CA PRO A 239 -7.49 5.52 -0.71
C PRO A 239 -7.62 5.17 -2.19
N GLN A 240 -6.62 4.48 -2.74
CA GLN A 240 -6.60 4.04 -4.13
C GLN A 240 -6.54 2.52 -4.23
N LEU A 241 -7.25 1.98 -5.22
CA LEU A 241 -7.07 0.62 -5.71
C LEU A 241 -6.49 0.70 -7.12
N ILE A 242 -5.22 0.31 -7.26
CA ILE A 242 -4.46 0.38 -8.51
C ILE A 242 -4.10 -1.02 -8.94
N PHE A 243 -4.31 -1.32 -10.21
CA PHE A 243 -3.98 -2.60 -10.78
C PHE A 243 -3.92 -2.50 -12.30
N TYR A 244 -3.60 -3.61 -12.92
CA TYR A 244 -3.55 -3.71 -14.36
C TYR A 244 -4.71 -4.55 -14.90
N ASN A 245 -5.56 -3.98 -15.78
CA ASN A 245 -6.76 -4.64 -16.30
C ASN A 245 -6.49 -5.98 -17.00
N GLY A 246 -5.34 -6.12 -17.67
CA GLY A 246 -4.94 -7.38 -18.31
C GLY A 246 -4.39 -8.44 -17.35
N PHE A 247 -4.30 -8.14 -16.06
CA PHE A 247 -3.75 -9.02 -15.03
C PHE A 247 -4.82 -9.51 -14.06
N VAL A 248 -5.74 -8.64 -13.64
CA VAL A 248 -6.73 -8.93 -12.60
C VAL A 248 -8.03 -8.17 -12.84
N ASP A 249 -9.16 -8.84 -12.58
CA ASP A 249 -10.48 -8.23 -12.50
C ASP A 249 -10.85 -8.06 -11.01
N PRO A 250 -10.80 -6.85 -10.43
CA PRO A 250 -10.99 -6.63 -9.00
C PRO A 250 -12.45 -6.86 -8.53
N ASP A 251 -13.41 -6.88 -9.47
CA ASP A 251 -14.81 -7.14 -9.19
C ASP A 251 -15.10 -8.62 -9.05
N ARG A 252 -14.27 -9.47 -9.67
CA ARG A 252 -14.40 -10.94 -9.63
C ARG A 252 -13.41 -11.58 -8.67
N GLU A 253 -12.17 -11.12 -8.68
CA GLU A 253 -11.09 -11.73 -7.91
C GLU A 253 -11.17 -11.37 -6.44
N ARG A 254 -10.99 -12.38 -5.59
CA ARG A 254 -11.08 -12.24 -4.13
C ARG A 254 -9.74 -11.83 -3.54
N PHE A 255 -9.79 -10.94 -2.54
CA PHE A 255 -8.61 -10.43 -1.86
C PHE A 255 -7.78 -11.59 -1.29
N LEU A 256 -6.52 -11.72 -1.71
CA LEU A 256 -5.59 -12.75 -1.22
C LEU A 256 -6.14 -14.19 -1.34
N VAL A 257 -6.91 -14.45 -2.38
CA VAL A 257 -7.29 -15.80 -2.80
C VAL A 257 -6.58 -16.12 -4.11
N PRO A 258 -6.14 -17.37 -4.35
CA PRO A 258 -5.65 -17.77 -5.67
C PRO A 258 -6.63 -17.34 -6.76
N PHE A 259 -6.11 -16.78 -7.86
CA PHE A 259 -6.97 -16.45 -8.99
C PHE A 259 -7.68 -17.72 -9.48
N LEU A 260 -8.97 -17.57 -9.83
CA LEU A 260 -9.73 -18.65 -10.44
C LEU A 260 -9.04 -19.08 -11.76
N PRO A 261 -9.17 -20.35 -12.19
CA PRO A 261 -8.35 -20.93 -13.26
C PRO A 261 -8.34 -20.06 -14.52
N PRO A 262 -7.20 -20.05 -15.21
CA PRO A 262 -6.38 -18.87 -15.34
C PRO A 262 -6.97 -17.95 -16.41
N ASN A 263 -7.36 -16.75 -16.00
CA ASN A 263 -6.99 -15.59 -16.79
C ASN A 263 -5.45 -15.44 -16.67
N ALA A 264 -4.69 -16.35 -17.31
CA ALA A 264 -3.25 -16.24 -17.49
C ALA A 264 -2.96 -15.16 -18.55
N GLY A 265 -3.58 -13.99 -18.37
CA GLY A 265 -3.27 -12.83 -19.15
C GLY A 265 -1.79 -12.53 -18.94
N ILE A 266 -1.05 -12.50 -20.05
CA ILE A 266 0.12 -11.63 -20.09
C ILE A 266 -0.47 -10.23 -19.86
N ALA A 267 0.06 -9.49 -18.87
CA ALA A 267 -0.34 -8.11 -18.68
C ALA A 267 -0.18 -7.35 -20.02
N LYS A 268 -1.30 -7.08 -20.71
CA LYS A 268 -1.49 -6.22 -21.88
C LYS A 268 -2.69 -5.27 -21.66
N GLY A 269 -2.58 -4.00 -22.08
CA GLY A 269 -3.47 -2.90 -21.62
C GLY A 269 -2.78 -1.74 -20.86
N GLU A 270 -3.60 -0.85 -20.29
CA GLU A 270 -3.20 0.31 -19.49
C GLU A 270 -3.44 0.03 -17.99
N ALA A 271 -2.69 0.70 -17.11
CA ALA A 271 -2.98 0.67 -15.69
C ALA A 271 -4.37 1.26 -15.41
N THR A 272 -5.02 0.79 -14.35
CA THR A 272 -6.34 1.25 -13.94
C THR A 272 -6.33 1.56 -12.46
N ARG A 273 -6.98 2.68 -12.12
CA ARG A 273 -7.09 3.22 -10.77
C ARG A 273 -8.56 3.36 -10.38
N TYR A 274 -8.83 3.13 -9.11
CA TYR A 274 -10.14 3.33 -8.47
C TYR A 274 -10.00 4.24 -7.23
N PRO A 275 -10.85 5.27 -7.07
CA PRO A 275 -11.93 5.68 -7.98
C PRO A 275 -11.41 5.99 -9.39
N HIS A 276 -12.31 5.90 -10.39
CA HIS A 276 -11.94 6.12 -11.78
C HIS A 276 -11.63 7.59 -11.97
N ASP A 277 -10.38 7.94 -11.71
CA ASP A 277 -9.89 9.29 -11.89
C ASP A 277 -9.64 9.42 -13.40
N GLU A 278 -10.61 9.95 -14.15
CA GLU A 278 -10.35 10.50 -15.48
C GLU A 278 -9.55 11.80 -15.31
N VAL A 279 -8.30 11.69 -14.88
CA VAL A 279 -7.36 12.81 -14.92
C VAL A 279 -6.30 12.45 -15.95
N ALA A 280 -6.35 13.12 -17.09
CA ALA A 280 -5.15 13.26 -17.91
C ALA A 280 -4.15 14.01 -17.03
N HIS A 281 -2.97 13.43 -16.82
CA HIS A 281 -1.88 13.96 -15.98
C HIS A 281 -1.32 15.33 -16.44
N ASP A 282 -1.99 16.03 -17.37
CA ASP A 282 -1.61 17.32 -17.95
C ASP A 282 -1.76 18.53 -16.98
N GLU A 283 -2.16 18.32 -15.70
CA GLU A 283 -2.42 19.41 -14.74
C GLU A 283 -1.57 19.38 -13.44
N LEU A 284 -0.38 18.77 -13.46
CA LEU A 284 0.64 18.94 -12.40
C LEU A 284 1.74 19.92 -12.80
#